data_AF-A0A6V8IHB2-F1
#
_entry.id   AF-A0A6V8IHB2-F1
#
_cell.length_a   1.000
_cell.length_b   1.000
_cell.length_c   1.000
_cell.angle_alpha   90.00
_cell.angle_beta   90.00
_cell.angle_gamma   90.00
#
_symmetry.space_group_name_H-M   'P 1'
#
loop_
_entity.id
_entity.type
_entity.pdbx_description
1 polymer ?
#
loop_
_entity_poly.entity_id
_entity_poly.type
_entity_poly.pdbx_seq_one_letter_code
_entity_poly.pdbx_strand_id
1 'polypeptide(L)'
;MQDNLRTRMGWLHAWVGFIAGLLLFCVFVTGSLAVFDTELTRWLQPEIPPEAPAFSPQSLDHTLPVVHELLLQGEKPFITLPSQRDPFLRVQHHDGYEFLTVPYNPQTGERLQARDTAGGKFFYDLHYTLRTGIYGATLIAAAGLALLVTVGSGIIIHLRGLVSDLLLVRPFASRLRAWLDAHVLASVPFIPFVIMMAYTGTFIRARTLFPPVSYINSIHNIVSPHSTVLVPPKKKREFPGSPSLPPLLQEAEKTLGKDQTSFILFLPQSLLFSRLDMSVPRLKGEHVDFSPFDGHFLRHVLLSTPVTKTQQLMEGIHYARWTGPGLRWLYFLSGIMGAVMFASGSIIFLMKRRKMSGLRVIFRVAEGLTIGFIPGFILATLAFFWANRLLPVSLPERHLAEVHCFFTIWALCTVTGLIWSLLHHSRRGWRMQLSALAFLSICLTPLDFFTRPGASIFHAPTVFAATDLCALFLGLVTLEMVRRL
;
A
#
# COMPACT_ATOMS: atom_id res chain seq x y z
N MET A 1 20.87 7.52 -40.83
CA MET A 1 19.85 6.56 -40.35
C MET A 1 18.53 7.30 -40.28
N GLN A 2 17.53 6.93 -41.08
CA GLN A 2 16.22 7.58 -41.00
C GLN A 2 15.60 7.30 -39.62
N ASP A 3 15.24 8.39 -38.96
CA ASP A 3 14.86 8.45 -37.56
C ASP A 3 13.40 7.99 -37.42
N ASN A 4 13.18 6.68 -37.47
CA ASN A 4 11.83 6.10 -37.46
C ASN A 4 11.17 6.24 -36.07
N LEU A 5 9.85 6.41 -36.03
CA LEU A 5 9.03 6.54 -34.80
C LEU A 5 9.39 5.49 -33.75
N ARG A 6 9.66 4.25 -34.18
CA ARG A 6 10.07 3.14 -33.30
C ARG A 6 11.37 3.43 -32.54
N THR A 7 12.34 4.09 -33.17
CA THR A 7 13.62 4.45 -32.55
C THR A 7 13.42 5.54 -31.50
N ARG A 8 12.61 6.56 -31.80
CA ARG A 8 12.27 7.63 -30.85
C ARG A 8 11.49 7.12 -29.65
N MET A 9 10.49 6.26 -29.88
CA MET A 9 9.74 5.60 -28.80
C MET A 9 10.64 4.67 -27.98
N GLY A 10 11.57 3.96 -28.62
CA GLY A 10 12.57 3.14 -27.93
C GLY A 10 13.46 3.95 -26.98
N TRP A 11 13.87 5.14 -27.40
CA TRP A 11 14.62 6.07 -26.54
C TRP A 11 13.75 6.55 -25.36
N LEU A 12 12.52 7.00 -25.64
CA LEU A 12 11.59 7.52 -24.64
C LEU A 12 11.27 6.46 -23.59
N HIS A 13 10.86 5.26 -24.02
CA HIS A 13 10.56 4.12 -23.17
C HIS A 13 11.75 3.76 -22.27
N ALA A 14 12.96 3.69 -22.84
CA ALA A 14 14.15 3.31 -22.09
C ALA A 14 14.50 4.35 -21.01
N TRP A 15 14.43 5.65 -21.31
CA TRP A 15 14.84 6.69 -20.37
C TRP A 15 13.76 7.02 -19.35
N VAL A 16 12.53 7.25 -19.77
CA VAL A 16 11.40 7.51 -18.85
C VAL A 16 11.19 6.29 -17.96
N GLY A 17 11.20 5.09 -18.56
CA GLY A 17 11.08 3.83 -17.83
C GLY A 17 12.20 3.59 -16.82
N PHE A 18 13.44 4.02 -17.11
CA PHE A 18 14.54 3.90 -16.14
C PHE A 18 14.43 4.94 -15.00
N ILE A 19 14.16 6.20 -15.33
CA ILE A 19 14.07 7.30 -14.35
C ILE A 19 12.93 7.05 -13.37
N ALA A 20 11.74 6.70 -13.87
CA ALA A 20 10.60 6.40 -13.03
C ALA A 20 10.62 4.97 -12.46
N GLY A 21 11.36 4.05 -13.09
CA GLY A 21 11.28 2.61 -12.84
C GLY A 21 11.68 2.19 -11.43
N LEU A 22 12.67 2.84 -10.81
CA LEU A 22 13.06 2.52 -9.44
C LEU A 22 11.96 2.88 -8.43
N LEU A 23 11.33 4.04 -8.60
CA LEU A 23 10.18 4.44 -7.78
C LEU A 23 8.97 3.53 -8.06
N LEU A 24 8.66 3.29 -9.34
CA LEU A 24 7.54 2.44 -9.73
C LEU A 24 7.71 0.99 -9.28
N PHE A 25 8.95 0.48 -9.22
CA PHE A 25 9.25 -0.80 -8.59
C PHE A 25 8.77 -0.82 -7.14
N CYS A 26 9.17 0.17 -6.32
CA CYS A 26 8.73 0.28 -4.93
C CYS A 26 7.19 0.37 -4.84
N VAL A 27 6.56 1.19 -5.68
CA VAL A 27 5.09 1.38 -5.72
C VAL A 27 4.36 0.07 -6.04
N PHE A 28 4.83 -0.71 -7.00
CA PHE A 28 4.21 -2.00 -7.35
C PHE A 28 4.42 -3.05 -6.25
N VAL A 29 5.59 -3.08 -5.60
CA VAL A 29 5.82 -3.96 -4.44
C VAL A 29 4.88 -3.59 -3.29
N THR A 30 4.85 -2.32 -2.88
CA THR A 30 4.00 -1.86 -1.76
C THR A 30 2.53 -1.98 -2.08
N GLY A 31 2.12 -1.67 -3.32
CA GLY A 31 0.74 -1.83 -3.78
C GLY A 31 0.29 -3.29 -3.74
N SER A 32 1.16 -4.23 -4.14
CA SER A 32 0.88 -5.66 -4.06
C SER A 32 0.68 -6.10 -2.60
N LEU A 33 1.55 -5.66 -1.69
CA LEU A 33 1.41 -5.97 -0.26
C LEU A 33 0.17 -5.32 0.37
N ALA A 34 -0.17 -4.09 -0.03
CA ALA A 34 -1.34 -3.37 0.47
C ALA A 34 -2.68 -4.03 0.11
N VAL A 35 -2.74 -4.85 -0.96
CA VAL A 35 -3.92 -5.69 -1.25
C VAL A 35 -4.24 -6.61 -0.08
N PHE A 36 -3.23 -7.03 0.69
CA PHE A 36 -3.33 -7.89 1.87
C PHE A 36 -3.05 -7.12 3.18
N ASP A 37 -3.28 -5.81 3.23
CA ASP A 37 -3.03 -4.98 4.42
C ASP A 37 -3.60 -5.56 5.72
N THR A 38 -4.81 -6.08 5.67
CA THR A 38 -5.55 -6.65 6.79
C THR A 38 -4.93 -7.97 7.23
N GLU A 39 -4.69 -8.87 6.28
CA GLU A 39 -4.08 -10.17 6.51
C GLU A 39 -2.63 -10.02 7.03
N LEU A 40 -1.85 -9.09 6.47
CA LEU A 40 -0.50 -8.77 6.96
C LEU A 40 -0.54 -8.16 8.37
N THR A 41 -1.49 -7.28 8.67
CA THR A 41 -1.64 -6.74 10.04
C THR A 41 -1.93 -7.86 11.03
N ARG A 42 -2.77 -8.83 10.67
CA ARG A 42 -3.05 -10.02 11.50
C ARG A 42 -1.81 -10.91 11.65
N TRP A 43 -1.02 -11.09 10.59
CA TRP A 43 0.27 -11.78 10.69
C TRP A 43 1.19 -11.07 11.69
N LEU A 44 1.25 -9.73 11.64
CA LEU A 44 2.08 -8.88 12.51
C LEU A 44 1.55 -8.77 13.96
N GLN A 45 0.35 -9.26 14.25
CA GLN A 45 -0.26 -9.30 15.59
C GLN A 45 -0.65 -10.74 15.97
N PRO A 46 0.34 -11.62 16.18
CA PRO A 46 0.11 -13.06 16.40
C PRO A 46 -0.63 -13.37 17.70
N GLU A 47 -0.74 -12.42 18.63
CA GLU A 47 -1.52 -12.55 19.87
C GLU A 47 -3.03 -12.52 19.62
N ILE A 48 -3.47 -11.97 18.48
CA ILE A 48 -4.89 -11.88 18.15
C ILE A 48 -5.37 -13.25 17.66
N PRO A 49 -6.46 -13.78 18.22
CA PRO A 49 -7.02 -15.05 17.77
C PRO A 49 -7.37 -15.05 16.27
N PRO A 50 -7.28 -16.22 15.59
CA PRO A 50 -7.64 -16.34 14.18
C PRO A 50 -9.14 -16.16 13.93
N GLU A 51 -9.97 -16.42 14.94
CA GLU A 51 -11.42 -16.30 14.89
C GLU A 51 -11.88 -15.30 15.95
N ALA A 52 -12.93 -14.55 15.66
CA ALA A 52 -13.54 -13.64 16.61
C ALA A 52 -14.93 -14.16 17.03
N PRO A 53 -15.38 -13.86 18.25
CA PRO A 53 -16.76 -14.15 18.65
C PRO A 53 -17.77 -13.34 17.81
N ALA A 54 -19.04 -13.71 17.92
CA ALA A 54 -20.11 -13.00 17.22
C ALA A 54 -20.21 -11.53 17.69
N PHE A 55 -20.45 -10.63 16.74
CA PHE A 55 -20.60 -9.20 17.03
C PHE A 55 -21.85 -8.93 17.88
N SER A 56 -21.68 -8.14 18.94
CA SER A 56 -22.76 -7.60 19.77
C SER A 56 -22.74 -6.08 19.68
N PRO A 57 -23.82 -5.41 19.22
CA PRO A 57 -23.87 -3.94 19.15
C PRO A 57 -23.53 -3.24 20.47
N GLN A 58 -23.84 -3.88 21.61
CA GLN A 58 -23.55 -3.37 22.96
C GLN A 58 -22.05 -3.16 23.20
N SER A 59 -21.18 -3.92 22.53
CA SER A 59 -19.73 -3.77 22.62
C SER A 59 -19.22 -2.39 22.16
N LEU A 60 -19.98 -1.67 21.33
CA LEU A 60 -19.59 -0.36 20.82
C LEU A 60 -19.49 0.68 21.94
N ASP A 61 -20.39 0.66 22.91
CA ASP A 61 -20.40 1.63 24.01
C ASP A 61 -19.17 1.48 24.91
N HIS A 62 -18.62 0.27 25.03
CA HIS A 62 -17.39 0.04 25.78
C HIS A 62 -16.15 0.66 25.13
N THR A 63 -16.22 1.01 23.84
CA THR A 63 -15.13 1.71 23.13
C THR A 63 -15.19 3.23 23.28
N LEU A 64 -16.33 3.79 23.69
CA LEU A 64 -16.55 5.23 23.79
C LEU A 64 -15.54 5.98 24.67
N PRO A 65 -15.12 5.45 25.86
CA PRO A 65 -14.14 6.16 26.69
C PRO A 65 -12.83 6.46 25.96
N VAL A 66 -12.33 5.50 25.17
CA VAL A 66 -11.09 5.67 24.40
C VAL A 66 -11.31 6.64 23.23
N VAL A 67 -12.46 6.55 22.57
CA VAL A 67 -12.83 7.50 21.50
C VAL A 67 -12.90 8.93 22.04
N HIS A 68 -13.45 9.13 23.24
CA HIS A 68 -13.50 10.44 23.89
C HIS A 68 -12.11 10.97 24.23
N GLU A 69 -11.23 10.12 24.74
CA GLU A 69 -9.85 10.50 25.01
C GLU A 69 -9.15 11.01 23.74
N LEU A 70 -9.28 10.28 22.62
CA LEU A 70 -8.74 10.68 21.33
C LEU A 70 -9.34 12.01 20.83
N LEU A 71 -10.66 12.17 20.95
CA LEU A 71 -11.32 13.44 20.59
C LEU A 71 -10.82 14.63 21.42
N LEU A 72 -10.54 14.43 22.71
CA LEU A 72 -9.98 15.47 23.60
C LEU A 72 -8.54 15.83 23.22
N GLN A 73 -7.79 14.88 22.66
CA GLN A 73 -6.45 15.11 22.09
C GLN A 73 -6.50 15.85 20.74
N GLY A 74 -7.69 16.07 20.17
CA GLY A 74 -7.88 16.71 18.87
C GLY A 74 -7.78 15.75 17.68
N GLU A 75 -7.72 14.45 17.95
CA GLU A 75 -7.70 13.39 16.95
C GLU A 75 -9.08 13.21 16.29
N LYS A 76 -9.10 12.49 15.17
CA LYS A 76 -10.33 12.13 14.45
C LYS A 76 -10.53 10.61 14.47
N PRO A 77 -10.98 10.06 15.61
CA PRO A 77 -11.17 8.62 15.74
C PRO A 77 -12.36 8.11 14.93
N PHE A 78 -12.27 6.87 14.50
CA PHE A 78 -13.38 6.12 13.93
C PHE A 78 -13.33 4.66 14.36
N ILE A 79 -14.51 4.04 14.45
CA ILE A 79 -14.68 2.62 14.74
C ILE A 79 -14.98 1.91 13.43
N THR A 80 -14.18 0.93 13.05
CA THR A 80 -14.51 -0.01 11.97
C THR A 80 -15.27 -1.19 12.56
N LEU A 81 -16.44 -1.50 12.01
CA LEU A 81 -17.25 -2.65 12.45
C LEU A 81 -16.71 -3.97 11.87
N PRO A 82 -17.01 -5.11 12.53
CA PRO A 82 -16.62 -6.43 12.03
C PRO A 82 -17.16 -6.70 10.63
N SER A 83 -16.33 -7.31 9.81
CA SER A 83 -16.67 -7.76 8.45
C SER A 83 -16.20 -9.19 8.23
N GLN A 84 -16.58 -9.80 7.10
CA GLN A 84 -16.07 -11.13 6.75
C GLN A 84 -14.55 -11.19 6.59
N ARG A 85 -13.89 -10.07 6.21
CA ARG A 85 -12.43 -10.01 6.03
C ARG A 85 -11.70 -9.76 7.35
N ASP A 86 -12.27 -8.93 8.20
CA ASP A 86 -11.73 -8.54 9.50
C ASP A 86 -12.83 -8.64 10.56
N PRO A 87 -12.89 -9.74 11.33
CA PRO A 87 -14.02 -10.03 12.22
C PRO A 87 -13.94 -9.31 13.58
N PHE A 88 -12.96 -8.40 13.76
CA PHE A 88 -12.75 -7.66 15.01
C PHE A 88 -13.25 -6.22 14.90
N LEU A 89 -13.63 -5.65 16.04
CA LEU A 89 -13.82 -4.20 16.14
C LEU A 89 -12.47 -3.51 16.13
N ARG A 90 -12.38 -2.37 15.44
CA ARG A 90 -11.14 -1.58 15.45
C ARG A 90 -11.41 -0.11 15.70
N VAL A 91 -10.78 0.44 16.74
CA VAL A 91 -10.69 1.89 16.94
C VAL A 91 -9.43 2.39 16.24
N GLN A 92 -9.60 3.40 15.39
CA GLN A 92 -8.54 3.90 14.53
C GLN A 92 -8.50 5.43 14.59
N HIS A 93 -7.31 6.00 14.54
CA HIS A 93 -7.09 7.44 14.32
C HIS A 93 -5.81 7.63 13.49
N HIS A 94 -5.59 8.85 12.98
CA HIS A 94 -4.46 9.15 12.11
C HIS A 94 -3.52 10.12 12.81
N ASP A 95 -2.30 9.68 13.10
CA ASP A 95 -1.30 10.43 13.90
C ASP A 95 -0.59 11.55 13.11
N GLY A 96 -0.90 11.69 11.81
CA GLY A 96 -0.25 12.63 10.89
C GLY A 96 0.61 11.94 9.84
N TYR A 97 1.01 10.69 10.09
CA TYR A 97 1.83 9.86 9.20
C TYR A 97 1.12 8.58 8.76
N GLU A 98 0.40 7.92 9.66
CA GLU A 98 -0.30 6.64 9.42
C GLU A 98 -1.55 6.46 10.31
N PHE A 99 -2.35 5.45 10.00
CA PHE A 99 -3.51 5.09 10.81
C PHE A 99 -3.15 4.09 11.90
N LEU A 100 -3.04 4.57 13.14
CA LEU A 100 -2.93 3.71 14.32
C LEU A 100 -4.23 2.95 14.52
N THR A 101 -4.11 1.64 14.75
CA THR A 101 -5.23 0.70 14.67
C THR A 101 -5.22 -0.25 15.85
N VAL A 102 -6.20 -0.11 16.74
CA VAL A 102 -6.30 -0.92 17.97
C VAL A 102 -7.48 -1.89 17.87
N PRO A 103 -7.26 -3.21 18.02
CA PRO A 103 -8.30 -4.22 17.95
C PRO A 103 -9.05 -4.38 19.29
N TYR A 104 -10.35 -4.64 19.19
CA TYR A 104 -11.27 -4.86 20.31
C TYR A 104 -12.10 -6.12 20.06
N ASN A 105 -12.49 -6.78 21.16
CA ASN A 105 -13.37 -7.93 21.11
C ASN A 105 -14.77 -7.49 20.60
N PRO A 106 -15.29 -8.08 19.51
CA PRO A 106 -16.55 -7.67 18.91
C PRO A 106 -17.79 -8.03 19.76
N GLN A 107 -17.64 -8.88 20.77
CA GLN A 107 -18.73 -9.27 21.67
C GLN A 107 -18.69 -8.46 22.98
N THR A 108 -17.52 -8.31 23.59
CA THR A 108 -17.38 -7.66 24.90
C THR A 108 -16.97 -6.19 24.82
N GLY A 109 -16.44 -5.73 23.69
CA GLY A 109 -15.92 -4.36 23.55
C GLY A 109 -14.64 -4.09 24.32
N GLU A 110 -14.02 -5.14 24.88
CA GLU A 110 -12.74 -5.03 25.58
C GLU A 110 -11.57 -4.93 24.60
N ARG A 111 -10.57 -4.12 24.94
CA ARG A 111 -9.35 -3.99 24.15
C ARG A 111 -8.60 -5.31 24.13
N LEU A 112 -8.29 -5.80 22.93
CA LEU A 112 -7.42 -6.97 22.78
C LEU A 112 -5.96 -6.55 23.01
N GLN A 113 -5.25 -7.30 23.84
CA GLN A 113 -3.82 -7.09 24.06
C GLN A 113 -3.04 -7.61 22.84
N ALA A 114 -2.79 -6.71 21.90
CA ALA A 114 -1.95 -6.95 20.73
C ALA A 114 -0.73 -6.04 20.78
N ARG A 115 0.39 -6.53 20.22
CA ARG A 115 1.57 -5.67 20.04
C ARG A 115 1.21 -4.48 19.16
N ASP A 116 1.77 -3.32 19.51
CA ASP A 116 1.70 -2.12 18.69
C ASP A 116 2.56 -2.31 17.42
N THR A 117 1.98 -2.04 16.26
CA THR A 117 2.61 -2.25 14.96
C THR A 117 2.01 -1.33 13.90
N ALA A 118 2.84 -0.87 12.96
CA ALA A 118 2.37 -0.13 11.79
C ALA A 118 1.52 -1.04 10.86
N GLY A 119 1.65 -2.36 11.00
CA GLY A 119 0.82 -3.33 10.31
C GLY A 119 1.02 -3.34 8.80
N GLY A 120 0.06 -3.94 8.08
CA GLY A 120 0.04 -3.90 6.62
C GLY A 120 -0.32 -2.53 6.05
N LYS A 121 -0.92 -1.64 6.85
CA LYS A 121 -1.22 -0.26 6.46
C LYS A 121 0.02 0.56 6.15
N PHE A 122 1.15 0.25 6.78
CA PHE A 122 2.46 0.80 6.40
C PHE A 122 2.71 0.76 4.89
N PHE A 123 2.42 -0.38 4.23
CA PHE A 123 2.61 -0.51 2.79
C PHE A 123 1.61 0.31 1.98
N TYR A 124 0.37 0.44 2.48
CA TYR A 124 -0.62 1.34 1.87
C TYR A 124 -0.13 2.79 1.93
N ASP A 125 0.29 3.28 3.09
CA ASP A 125 0.75 4.67 3.28
C ASP A 125 2.02 4.96 2.46
N LEU A 126 2.95 4.01 2.41
CA LEU A 126 4.14 4.09 1.56
C LEU A 126 3.78 4.09 0.06
N HIS A 127 2.79 3.30 -0.37
CA HIS A 127 2.34 3.23 -1.75
C HIS A 127 1.78 4.55 -2.28
N TYR A 128 0.96 5.27 -1.49
CA TYR A 128 0.22 6.43 -2.00
C TYR A 128 0.79 7.80 -1.58
N THR A 129 1.53 7.91 -0.47
CA THR A 129 2.16 9.18 -0.03
C THR A 129 3.66 9.08 0.22
N LEU A 130 4.27 7.90 0.08
CA LEU A 130 5.63 7.65 0.53
C LEU A 130 5.85 8.02 2.02
N ARG A 131 4.77 8.10 2.82
CA ARG A 131 4.77 8.64 4.19
C ARG A 131 5.30 10.07 4.31
N THR A 132 5.12 10.89 3.27
CA THR A 132 5.52 12.32 3.23
C THR A 132 4.34 13.25 2.93
N GLY A 133 3.11 12.74 3.07
CA GLY A 133 1.88 13.49 2.82
C GLY A 133 1.76 13.96 1.38
N ILE A 134 1.49 15.26 1.18
CA ILE A 134 1.18 15.86 -0.12
C ILE A 134 2.36 15.78 -1.10
N TYR A 135 3.60 15.87 -0.60
CA TYR A 135 4.79 15.82 -1.45
C TYR A 135 4.94 14.47 -2.14
N GLY A 136 4.89 13.38 -1.36
CA GLY A 136 4.95 12.05 -1.94
C GLY A 136 3.72 11.71 -2.77
N ALA A 137 2.51 12.16 -2.38
CA ALA A 137 1.32 11.99 -3.22
C ALA A 137 1.49 12.62 -4.61
N THR A 138 2.07 13.82 -4.69
CA THR A 138 2.39 14.49 -5.96
C THR A 138 3.43 13.71 -6.76
N LEU A 139 4.47 13.21 -6.11
CA LEU A 139 5.52 12.41 -6.77
C LEU A 139 4.96 11.09 -7.33
N ILE A 140 4.12 10.39 -6.58
CA ILE A 140 3.45 9.15 -7.03
C ILE A 140 2.53 9.44 -8.22
N ALA A 141 1.78 10.55 -8.18
CA ALA A 141 0.92 10.94 -9.29
C ALA A 141 1.71 11.26 -10.57
N ALA A 142 2.86 11.94 -10.45
CA ALA A 142 3.78 12.17 -11.56
C ALA A 142 4.39 10.86 -12.10
N ALA A 143 4.73 9.92 -11.21
CA ALA A 143 5.22 8.59 -11.59
C ALA A 143 4.14 7.79 -12.34
N GLY A 144 2.86 7.91 -11.96
CA GLY A 144 1.73 7.32 -12.68
C GLY A 144 1.58 7.84 -14.11
N LEU A 145 1.76 9.15 -14.33
CA LEU A 145 1.82 9.72 -15.68
C LEU A 145 3.02 9.20 -16.48
N ALA A 146 4.20 9.16 -15.87
CA ALA A 146 5.40 8.61 -16.50
C ALA A 146 5.21 7.14 -16.90
N LEU A 147 4.48 6.37 -16.08
CA LEU A 147 4.12 4.99 -16.39
C LEU A 147 3.20 4.89 -17.61
N LEU A 148 2.16 5.71 -17.70
CA LEU A 148 1.28 5.75 -18.88
C LEU A 148 2.06 6.06 -20.17
N VAL A 149 3.00 7.01 -20.11
CA VAL A 149 3.91 7.33 -21.25
C VAL A 149 4.83 6.15 -21.58
N THR A 150 5.38 5.49 -20.56
CA THR A 150 6.29 4.34 -20.73
C THR A 150 5.57 3.13 -21.34
N VAL A 151 4.34 2.84 -20.90
CA VAL A 151 3.52 1.76 -21.45
C VAL A 151 3.08 2.10 -22.86
N GLY A 152 2.62 3.33 -23.12
CA GLY A 152 2.23 3.77 -24.47
C GLY A 152 3.38 3.65 -25.47
N SER A 153 4.59 4.11 -25.10
CA SER A 153 5.78 3.93 -25.93
C SER A 153 6.20 2.46 -26.07
N GLY A 154 6.06 1.65 -25.02
CA GLY A 154 6.31 0.20 -25.05
C GLY A 154 5.40 -0.54 -26.03
N ILE A 155 4.10 -0.24 -26.02
CA ILE A 155 3.13 -0.81 -26.97
C ILE A 155 3.54 -0.48 -28.41
N ILE A 156 3.91 0.77 -28.71
CA ILE A 156 4.33 1.17 -30.07
C ILE A 156 5.58 0.38 -30.52
N ILE A 157 6.52 0.08 -29.62
CA ILE A 157 7.74 -0.67 -29.93
C ILE A 157 7.45 -2.15 -30.26
N HIS A 158 6.49 -2.75 -29.56
CA HIS A 158 6.17 -4.19 -29.61
C HIS A 158 4.91 -4.54 -30.44
N LEU A 159 4.15 -3.56 -30.93
CA LEU A 159 2.86 -3.74 -31.61
C LEU A 159 2.89 -4.78 -32.76
N ARG A 160 4.03 -4.90 -33.47
CA ARG A 160 4.18 -5.83 -34.61
C ARG A 160 4.70 -7.23 -34.25
N GLY A 161 5.11 -7.49 -33.00
CA GLY A 161 5.72 -8.77 -32.57
C GLY A 161 5.17 -9.33 -31.25
N LEU A 162 4.12 -8.73 -30.70
CA LEU A 162 3.60 -9.00 -29.36
C LEU A 162 3.29 -10.49 -29.10
N VAL A 163 2.77 -11.20 -30.10
CA VAL A 163 2.35 -12.61 -29.98
C VAL A 163 3.51 -13.59 -30.19
N SER A 164 4.44 -13.28 -31.11
CA SER A 164 5.59 -14.15 -31.39
C SER A 164 6.61 -14.17 -30.24
N ASP A 165 6.74 -13.04 -29.53
CA ASP A 165 7.71 -12.90 -28.43
C ASP A 165 7.24 -13.59 -27.14
N LEU A 166 5.92 -13.82 -26.97
CA LEU A 166 5.35 -14.54 -25.82
C LEU A 166 5.56 -16.06 -25.88
N LEU A 167 5.62 -16.63 -27.09
CA LEU A 167 5.61 -18.09 -27.31
C LEU A 167 7.01 -18.72 -27.29
N LEU A 168 8.07 -17.92 -27.19
CA LEU A 168 9.45 -18.39 -27.33
C LEU A 168 10.27 -18.08 -26.07
N VAL A 169 9.94 -18.72 -24.95
CA VAL A 169 10.81 -18.72 -23.76
C VAL A 169 12.05 -19.57 -24.06
N ARG A 170 13.23 -18.96 -24.05
CA ARG A 170 14.50 -19.65 -24.42
C ARG A 170 15.40 -19.83 -23.20
N PRO A 171 15.35 -20.99 -22.51
CA PRO A 171 16.02 -21.18 -21.22
C PRO A 171 17.56 -21.13 -21.27
N PHE A 172 18.18 -21.29 -22.44
CA PHE A 172 19.64 -21.28 -22.63
C PHE A 172 20.17 -20.02 -23.34
N ALA A 173 19.40 -18.93 -23.37
CA ALA A 173 19.80 -17.71 -24.05
C ALA A 173 20.91 -16.93 -23.29
N SER A 174 21.60 -16.03 -24.00
CA SER A 174 22.58 -15.12 -23.37
C SER A 174 21.93 -14.26 -22.29
N ARG A 175 22.68 -13.84 -21.26
CA ARG A 175 22.14 -13.13 -20.09
C ARG A 175 21.24 -11.93 -20.45
N LEU A 176 21.62 -11.14 -21.47
CA LEU A 176 20.81 -10.00 -21.91
C LEU A 176 19.46 -10.44 -22.49
N ARG A 177 19.44 -11.55 -23.22
CA ARG A 177 18.22 -12.09 -23.82
C ARG A 177 17.32 -12.72 -22.76
N ALA A 178 17.87 -13.45 -21.79
CA ALA A 178 17.10 -13.97 -20.66
C ALA A 178 16.35 -12.85 -19.89
N TRP A 179 17.00 -11.70 -19.67
CA TRP A 179 16.33 -10.55 -19.04
C TRP A 179 15.28 -9.89 -19.95
N LEU A 180 15.52 -9.83 -21.26
CA LEU A 180 14.52 -9.36 -22.23
C LEU A 180 13.28 -10.26 -22.22
N ASP A 181 13.46 -11.58 -22.21
CA ASP A 181 12.37 -12.55 -22.15
C ASP A 181 11.59 -12.36 -20.83
N ALA A 182 12.29 -12.24 -19.69
CA ALA A 182 11.66 -11.95 -18.39
C ALA A 182 10.87 -10.63 -18.41
N HIS A 183 11.40 -9.57 -19.02
CA HIS A 183 10.71 -8.29 -19.16
C HIS A 183 9.44 -8.41 -20.01
N VAL A 184 9.50 -9.11 -21.14
CA VAL A 184 8.35 -9.33 -22.03
C VAL A 184 7.28 -10.18 -21.35
N LEU A 185 7.65 -11.28 -20.71
CA LEU A 185 6.72 -12.16 -19.98
C LEU A 185 6.04 -11.46 -18.81
N ALA A 186 6.76 -10.58 -18.11
CA ALA A 186 6.22 -9.83 -16.98
C ALA A 186 5.40 -8.60 -17.41
N SER A 187 5.63 -8.08 -18.62
CA SER A 187 4.93 -6.90 -19.14
C SER A 187 3.71 -7.26 -19.97
N VAL A 188 3.89 -7.96 -21.08
CA VAL A 188 2.89 -8.09 -22.16
C VAL A 188 1.56 -8.68 -21.68
N PRO A 189 1.52 -9.81 -20.95
CA PRO A 189 0.25 -10.38 -20.47
C PRO A 189 -0.47 -9.46 -19.47
N PHE A 190 0.29 -8.60 -18.78
CA PHE A 190 -0.20 -7.75 -17.70
C PHE A 190 -0.40 -6.29 -18.14
N ILE A 191 -0.20 -5.94 -19.42
CA ILE A 191 -0.44 -4.59 -19.95
C ILE A 191 -1.82 -4.06 -19.58
N PRO A 192 -2.94 -4.81 -19.75
CA PRO A 192 -4.26 -4.31 -19.37
C PRO A 192 -4.35 -3.92 -17.90
N PHE A 193 -3.77 -4.74 -17.01
CA PHE A 193 -3.71 -4.47 -15.59
C PHE A 193 -2.86 -3.24 -15.26
N VAL A 194 -1.65 -3.13 -15.85
CA VAL A 194 -0.75 -2.00 -15.62
C VAL A 194 -1.37 -0.68 -16.10
N ILE A 195 -2.03 -0.67 -17.27
CA ILE A 195 -2.74 0.52 -17.77
C ILE A 195 -3.87 0.89 -16.81
N MET A 196 -4.67 -0.08 -16.39
CA MET A 196 -5.77 0.13 -15.46
C MET A 196 -5.27 0.74 -14.14
N MET A 197 -4.21 0.19 -13.55
CA MET A 197 -3.65 0.70 -12.29
C MET A 197 -2.99 2.06 -12.44
N ALA A 198 -2.22 2.27 -13.52
CA ALA A 198 -1.58 3.56 -13.78
C ALA A 198 -2.63 4.66 -13.99
N TYR A 199 -3.68 4.38 -14.76
CA TYR A 199 -4.75 5.34 -15.03
C TYR A 199 -5.56 5.64 -13.77
N THR A 200 -6.08 4.61 -13.10
CA THR A 200 -6.91 4.77 -11.90
C THR A 200 -6.14 5.45 -10.75
N GLY A 201 -4.89 5.05 -10.50
CA GLY A 201 -4.05 5.66 -9.47
C GLY A 201 -3.75 7.13 -9.74
N THR A 202 -3.41 7.47 -10.98
CA THR A 202 -3.22 8.87 -11.40
C THR A 202 -4.51 9.67 -11.30
N PHE A 203 -5.65 9.08 -11.68
CA PHE A 203 -6.96 9.73 -11.64
C PHE A 203 -7.39 10.08 -10.21
N ILE A 204 -7.24 9.16 -9.26
CA ILE A 204 -7.56 9.39 -7.83
C ILE A 204 -6.73 10.56 -7.28
N ARG A 205 -5.52 10.76 -7.82
CA ARG A 205 -4.60 11.86 -7.47
C ARG A 205 -4.60 13.01 -8.49
N ALA A 206 -5.58 13.08 -9.38
CA ALA A 206 -5.64 14.16 -10.37
C ALA A 206 -5.71 15.54 -9.71
N ARG A 207 -6.40 15.65 -8.55
CA ARG A 207 -6.51 16.91 -7.79
C ARG A 207 -5.20 17.38 -7.15
N THR A 208 -4.24 16.49 -6.88
CA THR A 208 -2.91 16.89 -6.40
C THR A 208 -2.03 17.40 -7.54
N LEU A 209 -2.22 16.90 -8.76
CA LEU A 209 -1.50 17.37 -9.95
C LEU A 209 -2.10 18.64 -10.55
N PHE A 210 -3.43 18.70 -10.58
CA PHE A 210 -4.22 19.80 -11.08
C PHE A 210 -5.11 20.27 -9.93
N PRO A 211 -4.58 21.08 -8.98
CA PRO A 211 -5.42 21.69 -7.98
C PRO A 211 -6.58 22.38 -8.71
N PRO A 212 -7.84 22.12 -8.29
CA PRO A 212 -9.00 22.59 -9.03
C PRO A 212 -8.87 24.10 -9.24
N VAL A 213 -9.30 24.58 -10.41
CA VAL A 213 -9.28 26.00 -10.83
C VAL A 213 -9.94 26.92 -9.78
N SER A 214 -10.69 26.37 -8.83
CA SER A 214 -11.09 27.03 -7.59
C SER A 214 -9.92 27.63 -6.76
N TYR A 215 -8.68 27.17 -6.93
CA TYR A 215 -7.50 27.77 -6.30
C TYR A 215 -7.11 29.12 -6.96
N ILE A 216 -7.36 29.25 -8.27
CA ILE A 216 -7.22 30.53 -8.99
C ILE A 216 -8.37 31.47 -8.60
N ASN A 217 -9.59 30.95 -8.40
CA ASN A 217 -10.69 31.74 -7.82
C ASN A 217 -10.44 32.13 -6.36
N SER A 218 -9.72 31.34 -5.56
CA SER A 218 -9.37 31.74 -4.20
C SER A 218 -8.34 32.87 -4.15
N ILE A 219 -7.45 33.00 -5.13
CA ILE A 219 -6.60 34.22 -5.26
C ILE A 219 -7.46 35.42 -5.69
N HIS A 220 -8.51 35.21 -6.48
CA HIS A 220 -9.50 36.24 -6.76
C HIS A 220 -10.33 36.64 -5.53
N ASN A 221 -10.54 35.72 -4.58
CA ASN A 221 -11.21 35.99 -3.29
C ASN A 221 -10.28 36.62 -2.24
N ILE A 222 -8.95 36.56 -2.39
CA ILE A 222 -8.01 37.33 -1.55
C ILE A 222 -8.13 38.83 -1.82
N VAL A 223 -8.71 39.24 -2.97
CA VAL A 223 -8.98 40.63 -3.34
C VAL A 223 -10.35 41.13 -2.85
N SER A 224 -11.22 40.25 -2.32
CA SER A 224 -12.55 40.59 -1.80
C SER A 224 -12.69 40.20 -0.32
N PRO A 225 -12.49 41.14 0.62
CA PRO A 225 -12.36 40.81 2.03
C PRO A 225 -13.74 40.71 2.68
N HIS A 226 -14.45 39.60 2.56
CA HIS A 226 -15.52 39.21 3.50
C HIS A 226 -15.51 37.67 3.64
N SER A 227 -14.60 37.17 4.44
CA SER A 227 -14.64 35.79 4.97
C SER A 227 -14.60 35.91 6.49
N THR A 228 -15.74 35.70 7.12
CA THR A 228 -15.87 35.49 8.56
C THR A 228 -14.97 34.36 8.97
N VAL A 229 -13.83 34.71 9.55
CA VAL A 229 -12.93 33.79 10.25
C VAL A 229 -13.73 33.18 11.39
N LEU A 230 -14.15 31.92 11.23
CA LEU A 230 -14.70 31.13 12.32
C LEU A 230 -13.56 30.88 13.32
N VAL A 231 -13.50 31.74 14.34
CA VAL A 231 -12.68 31.54 15.53
C VAL A 231 -13.04 30.17 16.14
N PRO A 232 -12.08 29.26 16.37
CA PRO A 232 -12.37 28.02 17.05
C PRO A 232 -12.87 28.34 18.47
N PRO A 233 -14.00 27.76 18.92
CA PRO A 233 -14.55 28.07 20.23
C PRO A 233 -13.57 27.64 21.34
N LYS A 234 -13.08 28.63 22.09
CA LYS A 234 -12.14 28.52 23.23
C LYS A 234 -12.74 27.89 24.50
N LYS A 235 -13.82 27.11 24.42
CA LYS A 235 -14.28 26.33 25.58
C LYS A 235 -13.70 24.92 25.45
N LYS A 236 -13.04 24.41 26.49
CA LYS A 236 -13.01 22.98 26.78
C LYS A 236 -14.46 22.52 26.75
N ARG A 237 -14.92 22.01 25.62
CA ARG A 237 -16.27 21.49 25.48
C ARG A 237 -16.25 20.15 26.17
N GLU A 238 -16.83 20.11 27.36
CA GLU A 238 -17.29 18.85 27.94
C GLU A 238 -18.12 18.16 26.85
N PHE A 239 -17.70 16.98 26.41
CA PHE A 239 -18.58 16.10 25.64
C PHE A 239 -19.62 15.63 26.66
N PRO A 240 -20.86 16.16 26.67
CA PRO A 240 -21.91 15.59 27.50
C PRO A 240 -22.06 14.14 27.04
N GLY A 241 -22.22 13.20 27.98
CA GLY A 241 -22.13 11.75 27.73
C GLY A 241 -22.66 11.36 26.36
N SER A 242 -21.75 10.92 25.47
CA SER A 242 -22.13 10.61 24.09
C SER A 242 -23.30 9.64 24.06
N PRO A 243 -24.23 9.81 23.10
CA PRO A 243 -25.36 8.91 22.98
C PRO A 243 -24.85 7.48 22.82
N SER A 244 -25.57 6.54 23.44
CA SER A 244 -25.35 5.11 23.26
C SER A 244 -25.38 4.79 21.75
N LEU A 245 -24.36 4.10 21.26
CA LEU A 245 -24.17 3.75 19.86
C LEU A 245 -25.12 2.65 19.36
N PRO A 246 -25.49 1.60 20.13
CA PRO A 246 -26.38 0.55 19.65
C PRO A 246 -27.74 1.05 19.12
N PRO A 247 -28.48 1.95 19.82
CA PRO A 247 -29.73 2.50 19.29
C PRO A 247 -29.52 3.29 17.99
N LEU A 248 -28.43 4.07 17.92
CA LEU A 248 -28.10 4.85 16.73
C LEU A 248 -27.69 3.96 15.55
N LEU A 249 -26.96 2.87 15.82
CA LEU A 249 -26.61 1.86 14.82
C LEU A 249 -27.88 1.23 14.25
N GLN A 250 -28.82 0.84 15.12
CA GLN A 250 -30.10 0.27 14.69
C GLN A 250 -30.89 1.25 13.83
N GLU A 251 -30.92 2.53 14.19
CA GLU A 251 -31.58 3.58 13.39
C GLU A 251 -30.86 3.81 12.05
N ALA A 252 -29.52 3.84 12.05
CA ALA A 252 -28.72 3.95 10.84
C ALA A 252 -28.99 2.79 9.88
N GLU A 253 -29.07 1.56 10.39
CA GLU A 253 -29.32 0.35 9.61
C GLU A 253 -30.71 0.29 8.99
N LYS A 254 -31.72 0.98 9.54
CA LYS A 254 -33.02 1.14 8.87
C LYS A 254 -32.88 1.86 7.53
N THR A 255 -31.94 2.81 7.44
CA THR A 255 -31.69 3.60 6.23
C THR A 255 -30.63 2.95 5.34
N LEU A 256 -29.50 2.54 5.94
CA LEU A 256 -28.34 2.01 5.23
C LEU A 256 -28.50 0.53 4.84
N GLY A 257 -29.41 -0.20 5.46
CA GLY A 257 -29.57 -1.64 5.35
C GLY A 257 -28.96 -2.38 6.53
N LYS A 258 -29.63 -3.47 6.94
CA LYS A 258 -29.25 -4.28 8.10
C LYS A 258 -27.85 -4.89 7.96
N ASP A 259 -27.03 -4.77 9.01
CA ASP A 259 -25.66 -5.30 9.07
C ASP A 259 -24.74 -4.77 7.95
N GLN A 260 -25.03 -3.59 7.38
CA GLN A 260 -24.25 -3.00 6.28
C GLN A 260 -23.35 -1.83 6.72
N THR A 261 -23.45 -1.39 7.98
CA THR A 261 -22.61 -0.31 8.50
C THR A 261 -21.16 -0.78 8.56
N SER A 262 -20.26 -0.06 7.89
CA SER A 262 -18.84 -0.40 7.79
C SER A 262 -17.99 0.30 8.84
N PHE A 263 -18.25 1.59 9.09
CA PHE A 263 -17.52 2.35 10.11
C PHE A 263 -18.37 3.49 10.69
N ILE A 264 -17.98 3.94 11.89
CA ILE A 264 -18.55 5.06 12.62
C ILE A 264 -17.45 6.11 12.79
N LEU A 265 -17.60 7.27 12.16
CA LEU A 265 -16.65 8.38 12.27
C LEU A 265 -17.15 9.42 13.28
N PHE A 266 -16.27 9.81 14.18
CA PHE A 266 -16.57 10.80 15.22
C PHE A 266 -16.00 12.14 14.81
N LEU A 267 -16.89 13.12 14.56
CA LEU A 267 -16.52 14.52 14.33
C LEU A 267 -17.07 15.40 15.46
N PRO A 268 -16.50 16.62 15.65
CA PRO A 268 -16.94 17.52 16.71
C PRO A 268 -18.40 17.97 16.64
N GLN A 269 -19.07 17.82 15.49
CA GLN A 269 -20.43 18.29 15.24
C GLN A 269 -21.37 17.20 14.72
N SER A 270 -20.85 16.03 14.36
CA SER A 270 -21.64 14.94 13.81
C SER A 270 -20.99 13.59 14.07
N LEU A 271 -21.82 12.58 14.25
CA LEU A 271 -21.43 11.18 14.36
C LEU A 271 -21.96 10.47 13.12
N LEU A 272 -21.05 9.95 12.29
CA LEU A 272 -21.38 9.47 10.94
C LEU A 272 -21.34 7.95 10.90
N PHE A 273 -22.48 7.31 10.69
CA PHE A 273 -22.56 5.89 10.37
C PHE A 273 -22.47 5.73 8.87
N SER A 274 -21.43 5.05 8.38
CA SER A 274 -21.17 4.92 6.96
C SER A 274 -21.29 3.47 6.49
N ARG A 275 -21.99 3.28 5.39
CA ARG A 275 -21.97 2.06 4.59
C ARG A 275 -21.01 2.26 3.41
N LEU A 276 -20.03 1.38 3.30
CA LEU A 276 -19.22 1.22 2.10
C LEU A 276 -19.67 -0.07 1.42
N ASP A 277 -20.31 0.03 0.26
CA ASP A 277 -20.65 -1.15 -0.52
C ASP A 277 -19.38 -1.69 -1.19
N MET A 278 -18.86 -2.76 -0.61
CA MET A 278 -17.69 -3.49 -1.10
C MET A 278 -18.08 -4.71 -1.92
N SER A 279 -19.36 -4.91 -2.27
CA SER A 279 -19.77 -6.07 -3.08
C SER A 279 -19.52 -5.85 -4.58
N VAL A 280 -19.33 -4.59 -4.99
CA VAL A 280 -19.21 -4.18 -6.39
C VAL A 280 -17.92 -3.39 -6.64
N PRO A 281 -17.44 -3.31 -7.90
CA PRO A 281 -16.25 -2.53 -8.25
C PRO A 281 -16.35 -1.01 -8.04
N ARG A 282 -17.50 -0.51 -7.58
CA ARG A 282 -17.73 0.89 -7.25
C ARG A 282 -17.74 1.03 -5.74
N LEU A 283 -16.85 1.87 -5.20
CA LEU A 283 -16.83 2.18 -3.79
C LEU A 283 -17.99 3.12 -3.42
N LYS A 284 -19.23 2.61 -3.41
CA LYS A 284 -20.42 3.40 -3.10
C LYS A 284 -20.43 3.69 -1.60
N GLY A 285 -20.19 4.94 -1.24
CA GLY A 285 -20.31 5.44 0.12
C GLY A 285 -21.65 6.13 0.35
N GLU A 286 -22.31 5.77 1.44
CA GLU A 286 -23.57 6.37 1.90
C GLU A 286 -23.49 6.47 3.42
N HIS A 287 -23.92 7.59 4.00
CA HIS A 287 -23.82 7.79 5.45
C HIS A 287 -25.02 8.51 6.04
N VAL A 288 -25.28 8.19 7.30
CA VAL A 288 -26.27 8.85 8.15
C VAL A 288 -25.53 9.58 9.26
N ASP A 289 -25.86 10.85 9.42
CA ASP A 289 -25.29 11.72 10.45
C ASP A 289 -26.26 11.85 11.63
N PHE A 290 -25.74 11.68 12.83
CA PHE A 290 -26.45 11.98 14.08
C PHE A 290 -25.73 13.08 14.86
N SER A 291 -26.47 13.77 15.71
CA SER A 291 -25.88 14.71 16.66
C SER A 291 -25.06 13.95 17.72
N PRO A 292 -23.79 14.34 17.97
CA PRO A 292 -22.95 13.68 18.96
C PRO A 292 -23.36 13.99 20.40
N PHE A 293 -24.34 14.87 20.62
CA PHE A 293 -24.78 15.33 21.95
C PHE A 293 -26.01 14.59 22.47
N ASP A 294 -27.01 14.39 21.61
CA ASP A 294 -28.33 13.86 21.95
C ASP A 294 -28.79 12.75 20.99
N GLY A 295 -27.97 12.42 19.98
CA GLY A 295 -28.24 11.30 19.07
C GLY A 295 -29.38 11.54 18.08
N HIS A 296 -29.94 12.74 17.96
CA HIS A 296 -30.99 12.98 16.97
C HIS A 296 -30.43 12.92 15.54
N PHE A 297 -31.25 12.42 14.62
CA PHE A 297 -30.91 12.34 13.20
C PHE A 297 -30.70 13.74 12.61
N LEU A 298 -29.56 13.94 11.95
CA LEU A 298 -29.24 15.20 11.26
C LEU A 298 -29.59 15.11 9.78
N ARG A 299 -29.01 14.13 9.08
CA ARG A 299 -29.20 13.96 7.63
C ARG A 299 -28.76 12.60 7.16
N HIS A 300 -29.24 12.25 5.97
CA HIS A 300 -28.76 11.13 5.18
C HIS A 300 -28.09 11.68 3.91
N VAL A 301 -26.88 11.20 3.61
CA VAL A 301 -26.09 11.69 2.48
C VAL A 301 -25.73 10.53 1.55
N LEU A 302 -26.25 10.61 0.33
CA LEU A 302 -25.91 9.73 -0.78
C LEU A 302 -25.37 10.57 -1.95
N LEU A 303 -24.09 10.41 -2.26
CA LEU A 303 -23.48 11.06 -3.41
C LEU A 303 -23.65 10.17 -4.65
N SER A 304 -24.53 10.58 -5.57
CA SER A 304 -24.93 9.78 -6.75
C SER A 304 -24.80 10.50 -8.11
N THR A 305 -24.09 11.62 -8.15
CA THR A 305 -23.83 12.37 -9.40
C THR A 305 -22.99 11.55 -10.40
N PRO A 306 -23.06 11.81 -11.72
CA PRO A 306 -22.22 11.11 -12.70
C PRO A 306 -20.72 11.20 -12.40
N VAL A 307 -20.25 12.36 -11.94
CA VAL A 307 -18.84 12.57 -11.54
C VAL A 307 -18.46 11.70 -10.35
N THR A 308 -19.31 11.65 -9.32
CA THR A 308 -19.04 10.82 -8.13
C THR A 308 -19.09 9.33 -8.47
N LYS A 309 -20.00 8.88 -9.33
CA LYS A 309 -20.05 7.50 -9.82
C LYS A 309 -18.76 7.08 -10.54
N THR A 310 -18.22 7.95 -11.40
CA THR A 310 -16.93 7.70 -12.06
C THR A 310 -15.81 7.62 -11.04
N GLN A 311 -15.76 8.56 -10.08
CA GLN A 311 -14.75 8.54 -9.02
C GLN A 311 -14.82 7.25 -8.18
N GLN A 312 -16.02 6.84 -7.76
CA GLN A 312 -16.25 5.61 -7.00
C GLN A 312 -15.81 4.36 -7.76
N LEU A 313 -16.00 4.33 -9.09
CA LEU A 313 -15.51 3.23 -9.94
C LEU A 313 -13.98 3.21 -10.02
N MET A 314 -13.36 4.37 -10.25
CA MET A 314 -11.89 4.46 -10.32
C MET A 314 -11.25 4.06 -8.99
N GLU A 315 -11.78 4.53 -7.87
CA GLU A 315 -11.36 4.15 -6.52
C GLU A 315 -11.60 2.66 -6.23
N GLY A 316 -12.77 2.13 -6.56
CA GLY A 316 -13.11 0.73 -6.29
C GLY A 316 -12.27 -0.25 -7.10
N ILE A 317 -12.00 0.02 -8.38
CA ILE A 317 -11.11 -0.79 -9.22
C ILE A 317 -9.67 -0.76 -8.70
N HIS A 318 -9.19 0.42 -8.28
CA HIS A 318 -7.81 0.60 -7.80
C HIS A 318 -7.59 -0.05 -6.44
N TYR A 319 -8.47 0.21 -5.47
CA TYR A 319 -8.34 -0.33 -4.11
C TYR A 319 -8.66 -1.83 -4.03
N ALA A 320 -9.36 -2.39 -5.03
CA ALA A 320 -9.65 -3.81 -5.13
C ALA A 320 -10.34 -4.41 -3.90
N ARG A 321 -10.94 -3.59 -3.03
CA ARG A 321 -11.49 -4.07 -1.76
C ARG A 321 -12.75 -4.93 -1.94
N TRP A 322 -13.38 -4.86 -3.11
CA TRP A 322 -14.53 -5.68 -3.48
C TRP A 322 -14.17 -7.10 -3.90
N THR A 323 -12.88 -7.37 -4.03
CA THR A 323 -12.42 -8.62 -4.58
C THR A 323 -12.46 -9.73 -3.51
N GLY A 324 -13.02 -10.88 -3.88
CA GLY A 324 -12.87 -12.11 -3.09
C GLY A 324 -11.41 -12.60 -3.08
N PRO A 325 -11.06 -13.61 -2.27
CA PRO A 325 -9.69 -14.08 -2.11
C PRO A 325 -8.96 -14.40 -3.43
N GLY A 326 -9.63 -15.06 -4.37
CA GLY A 326 -9.03 -15.42 -5.67
C GLY A 326 -8.62 -14.20 -6.50
N LEU A 327 -9.47 -13.18 -6.57
CA LEU A 327 -9.18 -11.97 -7.35
C LEU A 327 -8.15 -11.07 -6.63
N ARG A 328 -8.08 -11.09 -5.29
CA ARG A 328 -6.97 -10.47 -4.55
C ARG A 328 -5.62 -11.07 -4.93
N TRP A 329 -5.54 -12.41 -5.00
CA TRP A 329 -4.32 -13.09 -5.44
C TRP A 329 -3.96 -12.74 -6.89
N LEU A 330 -4.95 -12.60 -7.78
CA LEU A 330 -4.70 -12.14 -9.15
C LEU A 330 -4.15 -10.71 -9.18
N TYR A 331 -4.70 -9.79 -8.38
CA TYR A 331 -4.19 -8.43 -8.22
C TYR A 331 -2.75 -8.42 -7.68
N PHE A 332 -2.48 -9.22 -6.63
CA PHE A 332 -1.16 -9.39 -6.06
C PHE A 332 -0.16 -9.91 -7.10
N LEU A 333 -0.45 -11.02 -7.77
CA LEU A 333 0.44 -11.61 -8.77
C LEU A 333 0.68 -10.65 -9.94
N SER A 334 -0.37 -9.95 -10.39
CA SER A 334 -0.24 -8.94 -11.46
C SER A 334 0.63 -7.76 -11.02
N GLY A 335 0.51 -7.32 -9.76
CA GLY A 335 1.37 -6.31 -9.17
C GLY A 335 2.83 -6.76 -9.05
N ILE A 336 3.08 -8.00 -8.61
CA ILE A 336 4.43 -8.58 -8.57
C ILE A 336 5.03 -8.68 -9.98
N MET A 337 4.25 -9.06 -10.99
CA MET A 337 4.71 -9.05 -12.38
C MET A 337 5.05 -7.63 -12.87
N GLY A 338 4.28 -6.62 -12.46
CA GLY A 338 4.64 -5.21 -12.67
C GLY A 338 5.98 -4.84 -12.02
N ALA A 339 6.25 -5.27 -10.79
CA ALA A 339 7.55 -5.08 -10.14
C ALA A 339 8.69 -5.79 -10.91
N VAL A 340 8.49 -7.04 -11.35
CA VAL A 340 9.46 -7.77 -12.17
C VAL A 340 9.72 -7.05 -13.51
N MET A 341 8.69 -6.47 -14.13
CA MET A 341 8.82 -5.66 -15.34
C MET A 341 9.75 -4.45 -15.12
N PHE A 342 9.59 -3.67 -14.06
CA PHE A 342 10.49 -2.54 -13.78
C PHE A 342 11.90 -2.97 -13.40
N ALA A 343 12.03 -4.04 -12.62
CA ALA A 343 13.32 -4.59 -12.22
C ALA A 343 14.13 -5.08 -13.44
N SER A 344 13.51 -5.91 -14.28
CA SER A 344 14.11 -6.42 -15.51
C SER A 344 14.42 -5.29 -16.50
N GLY A 345 13.52 -4.31 -16.67
CA GLY A 345 13.74 -3.14 -17.53
C GLY A 345 14.96 -2.32 -17.11
N SER A 346 15.11 -2.08 -15.81
CA SER A 346 16.25 -1.36 -15.24
C SER A 346 17.58 -2.12 -15.45
N ILE A 347 17.57 -3.44 -15.26
CA ILE A 347 18.73 -4.30 -15.49
C ILE A 347 19.13 -4.28 -16.98
N ILE A 348 18.16 -4.42 -17.90
CA ILE A 348 18.41 -4.34 -19.35
C ILE A 348 19.01 -2.99 -19.73
N PHE A 349 18.46 -1.89 -19.20
CA PHE A 349 18.93 -0.54 -19.46
C PHE A 349 20.42 -0.38 -19.12
N LEU A 350 20.83 -0.87 -17.94
CA LEU A 350 22.22 -0.86 -17.49
C LEU A 350 23.10 -1.80 -18.31
N MET A 351 22.65 -3.02 -18.60
CA MET A 351 23.41 -3.99 -19.38
C MET A 351 23.75 -3.47 -20.78
N LYS A 352 22.79 -2.84 -21.47
CA LYS A 352 22.99 -2.26 -22.81
C LYS A 352 23.99 -1.10 -22.80
N ARG A 353 24.07 -0.33 -21.71
CA ARG A 353 24.91 0.87 -21.61
C ARG A 353 26.26 0.65 -20.93
N ARG A 354 26.47 -0.50 -20.27
CA ARG A 354 27.72 -0.80 -19.54
C ARG A 354 28.98 -0.67 -20.40
N LYS A 355 28.96 -1.16 -21.64
CA LYS A 355 30.14 -1.07 -22.52
C LYS A 355 30.52 0.38 -22.87
N MET A 356 29.53 1.27 -23.03
CA MET A 356 29.75 2.66 -23.47
C MET A 356 29.96 3.63 -22.31
N SER A 357 29.30 3.40 -21.17
CA SER A 357 29.23 4.36 -20.06
C SER A 357 29.67 3.76 -18.73
N GLY A 358 30.14 2.52 -18.70
CA GLY A 358 30.48 1.79 -17.47
C GLY A 358 31.60 2.40 -16.64
N LEU A 359 32.39 3.33 -17.17
CA LEU A 359 33.40 4.06 -16.38
C LEU A 359 32.89 5.42 -15.86
N ARG A 360 31.72 5.88 -16.33
CA ARG A 360 31.15 7.16 -15.92
C ARG A 360 30.52 7.03 -14.53
N VAL A 361 30.77 8.02 -13.66
CA VAL A 361 30.21 8.07 -12.29
C VAL A 361 28.68 7.98 -12.32
N ILE A 362 28.01 8.70 -13.23
CA ILE A 362 26.55 8.67 -13.34
C ILE A 362 25.98 7.26 -13.61
N PHE A 363 26.69 6.45 -14.42
CA PHE A 363 26.30 5.06 -14.66
C PHE A 363 26.46 4.21 -13.40
N ARG A 364 27.53 4.44 -12.63
CA ARG A 364 27.78 3.71 -11.38
C ARG A 364 26.80 4.09 -10.27
N VAL A 365 26.42 5.36 -10.18
CA VAL A 365 25.34 5.80 -9.30
C VAL A 365 24.05 5.11 -9.70
N ALA A 366 23.68 5.13 -10.98
CA ALA A 366 22.49 4.45 -11.49
C ALA A 366 22.49 2.93 -11.21
N GLU A 367 23.63 2.27 -11.39
CA GLU A 367 23.82 0.85 -11.05
C GLU A 367 23.71 0.59 -9.54
N GLY A 368 24.30 1.45 -8.71
CA GLY A 368 24.25 1.32 -7.25
C GLY A 368 22.85 1.54 -6.68
N LEU A 369 22.13 2.54 -7.20
CA LEU A 369 20.71 2.75 -6.86
C LEU A 369 19.84 1.56 -7.29
N THR A 370 20.11 0.97 -8.45
CA THR A 370 19.37 -0.22 -8.89
C THR A 370 19.58 -1.41 -7.95
N ILE A 371 20.79 -1.59 -7.42
CA ILE A 371 21.08 -2.59 -6.37
C ILE A 371 20.31 -2.24 -5.09
N GLY A 372 20.36 -0.99 -4.63
CA GLY A 372 19.67 -0.57 -3.40
C GLY A 372 18.14 -0.66 -3.47
N PHE A 373 17.55 -0.41 -4.64
CA PHE A 373 16.10 -0.37 -4.81
C PHE A 373 15.50 -1.72 -5.17
N ILE A 374 16.15 -2.57 -5.97
CA ILE A 374 15.53 -3.85 -6.36
C ILE A 374 15.62 -4.88 -5.23
N PRO A 375 16.80 -5.49 -4.94
CA PRO A 375 16.91 -6.41 -3.81
C PRO A 375 16.85 -5.69 -2.47
N GLY A 376 17.43 -4.48 -2.35
CA GLY A 376 17.49 -3.77 -1.07
C GLY A 376 16.13 -3.34 -0.50
N PHE A 377 15.15 -2.98 -1.35
CA PHE A 377 13.80 -2.64 -0.89
C PHE A 377 13.01 -3.87 -0.42
N ILE A 378 13.15 -5.00 -1.12
CA ILE A 378 12.56 -6.28 -0.68
C ILE A 378 13.21 -6.73 0.63
N LEU A 379 14.53 -6.57 0.75
CA LEU A 379 15.26 -6.88 1.98
C LEU A 379 14.80 -6.01 3.16
N ALA A 380 14.55 -4.72 2.94
CA ALA A 380 13.96 -3.83 3.93
C ALA A 380 12.54 -4.26 4.34
N THR A 381 11.73 -4.73 3.39
CA THR A 381 10.39 -5.28 3.65
C THR A 381 10.48 -6.50 4.58
N LEU A 382 11.43 -7.40 4.36
CA LEU A 382 11.65 -8.52 5.26
C LEU A 382 12.18 -8.06 6.62
N ALA A 383 13.07 -7.07 6.66
CA ALA A 383 13.56 -6.50 7.91
C ALA A 383 12.43 -5.92 8.76
N PHE A 384 11.40 -5.33 8.15
CA PHE A 384 10.18 -4.91 8.84
C PHE A 384 9.45 -6.09 9.50
N PHE A 385 9.29 -7.22 8.80
CA PHE A 385 8.68 -8.43 9.38
C PHE A 385 9.54 -9.05 10.50
N TRP A 386 10.86 -9.06 10.34
CA TRP A 386 11.79 -9.51 11.36
C TRP A 386 11.76 -8.61 12.60
N ALA A 387 11.75 -7.29 12.41
CA ALA A 387 11.60 -6.31 13.48
C ALA A 387 10.30 -6.54 14.25
N ASN A 388 9.19 -6.83 13.54
CA ASN A 388 7.95 -7.18 14.20
C ASN A 388 8.05 -8.43 15.09
N ARG A 389 8.87 -9.43 14.75
CA ARG A 389 9.04 -10.63 15.59
C ARG A 389 10.02 -10.43 16.74
N LEU A 390 11.06 -9.62 16.54
CA LEU A 390 12.20 -9.50 17.45
C LEU A 390 12.14 -8.29 18.40
N LEU A 391 11.44 -7.22 18.04
CA LEU A 391 11.34 -6.04 18.89
C LEU A 391 10.52 -6.35 20.16
N PRO A 392 10.99 -5.94 21.36
CA PRO A 392 10.26 -6.12 22.61
C PRO A 392 8.86 -5.52 22.54
N VAL A 393 7.86 -6.25 23.07
CA VAL A 393 6.45 -5.81 23.06
C VAL A 393 6.24 -4.55 23.90
N SER A 394 7.04 -4.36 24.95
CA SER A 394 6.97 -3.20 25.85
C SER A 394 7.69 -1.95 25.32
N LEU A 395 8.26 -1.98 24.12
CA LEU A 395 8.96 -0.83 23.55
C LEU A 395 7.97 0.31 23.29
N PRO A 396 8.20 1.52 23.82
CA PRO A 396 7.38 2.68 23.46
C PRO A 396 7.48 2.98 21.96
N GLU A 397 6.37 3.39 21.35
CA GLU A 397 6.30 3.74 19.91
C GLU A 397 6.90 2.65 19.01
N ARG A 398 6.62 1.39 19.36
CA ARG A 398 7.17 0.22 18.69
C ARG A 398 6.90 0.20 17.18
N HIS A 399 5.73 0.66 16.76
CA HIS A 399 5.39 0.80 15.34
C HIS A 399 6.40 1.69 14.58
N LEU A 400 6.83 2.81 15.18
CA LEU A 400 7.87 3.68 14.59
C LEU A 400 9.23 2.97 14.52
N ALA A 401 9.57 2.15 15.52
CA ALA A 401 10.81 1.37 15.49
C ALA A 401 10.83 0.34 14.34
N GLU A 402 9.69 -0.31 14.05
CA GLU A 402 9.55 -1.20 12.87
C GLU A 402 9.81 -0.43 11.57
N VAL A 403 9.17 0.74 11.45
CA VAL A 403 9.31 1.64 10.30
C VAL A 403 10.76 2.16 10.15
N HIS A 404 11.39 2.58 11.24
CA HIS A 404 12.79 3.02 11.24
C HIS A 404 13.73 1.88 10.85
N CYS A 405 13.46 0.65 11.28
CA CYS A 405 14.21 -0.52 10.84
C CYS A 405 14.13 -0.70 9.32
N PHE A 406 12.92 -0.62 8.75
CA PHE A 406 12.72 -0.66 7.30
C PHE A 406 13.58 0.38 6.57
N PHE A 407 13.44 1.67 6.93
CA PHE A 407 14.16 2.73 6.22
C PHE A 407 15.67 2.68 6.45
N THR A 408 16.11 2.26 7.64
CA THR A 408 17.54 2.09 7.95
C THR A 408 18.16 0.99 7.10
N ILE A 409 17.53 -0.19 7.04
CA ILE A 409 18.02 -1.30 6.21
C ILE A 409 18.00 -0.91 4.73
N TRP A 410 16.96 -0.20 4.28
CA TRP A 410 16.91 0.26 2.89
C TRP A 410 18.02 1.27 2.57
N ALA A 411 18.28 2.22 3.47
CA ALA A 411 19.38 3.18 3.33
C ALA A 411 20.73 2.48 3.31
N LEU A 412 20.97 1.51 4.21
CA LEU A 412 22.20 0.69 4.22
C LEU A 412 22.36 -0.12 2.93
N CYS A 413 21.28 -0.69 2.40
CA CYS A 413 21.32 -1.38 1.10
C CYS A 413 21.66 -0.40 -0.03
N THR A 414 21.11 0.80 -0.01
CA THR A 414 21.39 1.81 -1.02
C THR A 414 22.84 2.28 -0.95
N VAL A 415 23.34 2.59 0.24
CA VAL A 415 24.75 2.99 0.47
C VAL A 415 25.71 1.88 0.07
N THR A 416 25.46 0.64 0.49
CA THR A 416 26.32 -0.49 0.11
C THR A 416 26.29 -0.77 -1.39
N GLY A 417 25.12 -0.66 -2.03
CA GLY A 417 24.97 -0.76 -3.48
C GLY A 417 25.80 0.30 -4.22
N LEU A 418 25.75 1.56 -3.75
CA LEU A 418 26.55 2.67 -4.29
C LEU A 418 28.05 2.45 -4.10
N ILE A 419 28.49 2.08 -2.89
CA ILE A 419 29.90 1.82 -2.59
C ILE A 419 30.43 0.71 -3.52
N TRP A 420 29.78 -0.45 -3.57
CA TRP A 420 30.25 -1.56 -4.42
C TRP A 420 30.23 -1.23 -5.90
N SER A 421 29.24 -0.45 -6.35
CA SER A 421 29.16 0.00 -7.75
C SER A 421 30.28 1.00 -8.10
N LEU A 422 30.50 2.02 -7.26
CA LEU A 422 31.55 3.03 -7.44
C LEU A 422 32.95 2.44 -7.35
N LEU A 423 33.14 1.42 -6.52
CA LEU A 423 34.39 0.64 -6.46
C LEU A 423 34.56 -0.34 -7.63
N HIS A 424 33.68 -0.34 -8.64
CA HIS A 424 33.69 -1.25 -9.79
C HIS A 424 33.41 -2.73 -9.49
N HIS A 425 32.94 -3.06 -8.29
CA HIS A 425 32.66 -4.42 -7.81
C HIS A 425 31.15 -4.67 -7.66
N SER A 426 30.33 -4.17 -8.59
CA SER A 426 28.86 -4.22 -8.48
C SER A 426 28.28 -5.63 -8.34
N ARG A 427 28.93 -6.66 -8.91
CA ARG A 427 28.55 -8.07 -8.70
C ARG A 427 28.57 -8.48 -7.23
N ARG A 428 29.53 -7.97 -6.45
CA ARG A 428 29.63 -8.23 -5.01
C ARG A 428 28.46 -7.59 -4.26
N GLY A 429 28.08 -6.37 -4.64
CA GLY A 429 26.88 -5.70 -4.11
C GLY A 429 25.59 -6.50 -4.35
N TRP A 430 25.37 -6.93 -5.59
CA TRP A 430 24.23 -7.80 -5.95
C TRP A 430 24.23 -9.10 -5.14
N ARG A 431 25.37 -9.82 -5.13
CA ARG A 431 25.48 -11.10 -4.44
C ARG A 431 25.25 -10.97 -2.94
N MET A 432 25.79 -9.93 -2.31
CA MET A 432 25.63 -9.67 -0.88
C MET A 432 24.16 -9.45 -0.51
N GLN A 433 23.48 -8.53 -1.20
CA GLN A 433 22.07 -8.22 -0.89
C GLN A 433 21.13 -9.37 -1.24
N LEU A 434 21.35 -10.07 -2.36
CA LEU A 434 20.56 -11.25 -2.71
C LEU A 434 20.80 -12.42 -1.75
N SER A 435 22.01 -12.59 -1.21
CA SER A 435 22.30 -13.62 -0.20
C SER A 435 21.61 -13.30 1.12
N ALA A 436 21.66 -12.04 1.56
CA ALA A 436 20.94 -11.59 2.74
C ALA A 436 19.42 -11.73 2.57
N LEU A 437 18.90 -11.38 1.39
CA LEU A 437 17.50 -11.55 1.02
C LEU A 437 17.09 -13.02 1.08
N ALA A 438 17.84 -13.92 0.45
CA ALA A 438 17.57 -15.35 0.50
C ALA A 438 17.56 -15.88 1.93
N PHE A 439 18.55 -15.50 2.74
CA PHE A 439 18.65 -15.90 4.13
C PHE A 439 17.45 -15.44 4.97
N LEU A 440 17.16 -14.13 5.01
CA LEU A 440 16.05 -13.60 5.82
C LEU A 440 14.69 -14.14 5.37
N SER A 441 14.53 -14.39 4.07
CA SER A 441 13.27 -14.88 3.49
C SER A 441 13.03 -16.35 3.84
N ILE A 442 14.06 -17.21 3.74
CA ILE A 442 13.99 -18.63 4.15
C ILE A 442 13.82 -18.74 5.68
N CYS A 443 14.53 -17.92 6.44
CA CYS A 443 14.51 -17.96 7.89
C CYS A 443 13.29 -17.23 8.51
N LEU A 444 12.43 -16.58 7.72
CA LEU A 444 11.23 -15.93 8.25
C LEU A 444 10.24 -16.95 8.83
N THR A 445 9.98 -18.05 8.12
CA THR A 445 9.08 -19.12 8.58
C THR A 445 9.50 -19.73 9.92
N PRO A 446 10.75 -20.17 10.13
CA PRO A 446 11.15 -20.69 11.44
C PRO A 446 11.14 -19.60 12.51
N LEU A 447 11.57 -18.36 12.19
CA LEU A 447 11.51 -17.24 13.15
C LEU A 447 10.09 -17.03 13.66
N ASP A 448 9.14 -16.95 12.74
CA ASP A 448 7.75 -16.77 13.07
C ASP A 448 7.21 -17.96 13.91
N PHE A 449 7.54 -19.20 13.54
CA PHE A 449 7.14 -20.39 14.29
C PHE A 449 7.62 -20.33 15.76
N PHE A 450 8.84 -19.87 16.00
CA PHE A 450 9.41 -19.74 17.35
C PHE A 450 8.86 -18.55 18.15
N THR A 451 8.29 -17.54 17.49
CA THR A 451 7.87 -16.28 18.14
C THR A 451 6.35 -16.12 18.23
N ARG A 452 5.59 -16.99 17.57
CA ARG A 452 4.13 -16.97 17.58
C ARG A 452 3.58 -17.77 18.77
N PRO A 453 2.75 -17.16 19.64
CA PRO A 453 2.06 -17.88 20.71
C PRO A 453 1.16 -18.99 20.14
N GLY A 454 1.24 -20.20 20.70
CA GLY A 454 0.37 -21.32 20.29
C GLY A 454 0.65 -21.88 18.89
N ALA A 455 1.84 -21.65 18.33
CA ALA A 455 2.24 -22.22 17.03
C ALA A 455 2.13 -23.76 17.04
N SER A 456 1.35 -24.29 16.10
CA SER A 456 1.22 -25.73 15.86
C SER A 456 1.36 -26.00 14.38
N ILE A 457 2.06 -27.10 14.04
CA ILE A 457 2.25 -27.57 12.66
C ILE A 457 0.90 -28.00 12.04
N PHE A 458 -0.08 -28.35 12.88
CA PHE A 458 -1.35 -28.97 12.47
C PHE A 458 -2.56 -28.04 12.52
N HIS A 459 -2.42 -26.81 13.04
CA HIS A 459 -3.47 -25.80 12.94
C HIS A 459 -3.14 -24.86 11.79
N ALA A 460 -4.07 -24.71 10.85
CA ALA A 460 -3.88 -23.82 9.71
C ALA A 460 -4.59 -22.48 9.93
N PRO A 461 -3.95 -21.48 10.56
CA PRO A 461 -4.40 -20.12 10.35
C PRO A 461 -3.84 -19.68 8.98
N THR A 462 -4.68 -19.79 7.95
CA THR A 462 -4.37 -19.62 6.51
C THR A 462 -3.55 -18.39 6.16
N VAL A 463 -3.80 -17.27 6.86
CA VAL A 463 -3.10 -16.00 6.68
C VAL A 463 -1.61 -16.14 7.00
N PHE A 464 -1.29 -16.89 8.03
CA PHE A 464 0.08 -17.09 8.46
C PHE A 464 0.88 -17.95 7.49
N ALA A 465 0.32 -19.12 7.15
CA ALA A 465 0.92 -20.01 6.17
C ALA A 465 1.12 -19.32 4.82
N ALA A 466 0.20 -18.46 4.38
CA ALA A 466 0.33 -17.74 3.12
C ALA A 466 1.56 -16.81 3.11
N THR A 467 1.72 -15.96 4.12
CA THR A 467 2.89 -15.07 4.23
C THR A 467 4.19 -15.86 4.32
N ASP A 468 4.22 -16.90 5.16
CA ASP A 468 5.41 -17.70 5.39
C ASP A 468 5.83 -18.47 4.12
N LEU A 469 4.86 -19.05 3.38
CA LEU A 469 5.12 -19.74 2.12
C LEU A 469 5.56 -18.77 1.01
N CYS A 470 4.98 -17.58 0.93
CA CYS A 470 5.42 -16.55 -0.01
C CYS A 470 6.87 -16.12 0.27
N ALA A 471 7.23 -15.93 1.54
CA ALA A 471 8.60 -15.63 1.94
C ALA A 471 9.55 -16.79 1.65
N LEU A 472 9.16 -18.04 1.94
CA LEU A 472 9.98 -19.20 1.61
C LEU A 472 10.21 -19.31 0.09
N PHE A 473 9.16 -19.16 -0.72
CA PHE A 473 9.26 -19.19 -2.17
C PHE A 473 10.19 -18.10 -2.70
N LEU A 474 10.05 -16.86 -2.23
CA LEU A 474 10.96 -15.75 -2.55
C LEU A 474 12.41 -16.10 -2.18
N GLY A 475 12.61 -16.71 -1.02
CA GLY A 475 13.92 -17.15 -0.54
C GLY A 475 14.58 -18.21 -1.43
N LEU A 476 13.81 -19.20 -1.87
CA LEU A 476 14.30 -20.24 -2.78
C LEU A 476 14.64 -19.69 -4.17
N VAL A 477 13.80 -18.81 -4.71
CA VAL A 477 14.05 -18.14 -6.00
C VAL A 477 15.31 -17.28 -5.92
N THR A 478 15.45 -16.48 -4.85
CA THR A 478 16.61 -15.60 -4.67
C THR A 478 17.90 -16.38 -4.41
N LEU A 479 17.83 -17.51 -3.69
CA LEU A 479 18.98 -18.41 -3.52
C LEU A 479 19.47 -18.96 -4.86
N GLU A 480 18.56 -19.36 -5.75
CA GLU A 480 18.93 -19.81 -7.09
C GLU A 480 19.54 -18.68 -7.93
N MET A 481 19.05 -17.43 -7.79
CA MET A 481 19.68 -16.27 -8.42
C MET A 481 21.11 -16.04 -7.92
N VAL A 482 21.36 -16.17 -6.61
CA VAL A 482 22.71 -16.06 -6.01
C VAL A 482 23.66 -17.11 -6.57
N ARG A 483 23.21 -18.36 -6.73
CA ARG A 483 24.03 -19.45 -7.30
C ARG A 483 24.48 -19.17 -8.73
N ARG A 484 23.69 -18.42 -9.51
CA ARG A 484 23.96 -18.09 -10.91
C ARG A 484 24.77 -16.80 -11.11
N LEU A 485 25.03 -16.04 -10.05
CA LEU A 485 25.76 -14.75 -10.04
C LEU A 485 27.26 -14.91 -9.73
#